data_AF-A0A0J8WKT9-F1
#
_entry.id   AF-A0A0J8WKT9-F1
#
_cell.length_a   1.000
_cell.length_b   1.000
_cell.length_c   1.000
_cell.angle_alpha   90.00
_cell.angle_beta   90.00
_cell.angle_gamma   90.00
#
_symmetry.space_group_name_H-M   'P 1'
#
loop_
_entity.id
_entity.type
_entity.pdbx_description
1 polymer ?
#
loop_
_entity_poly.entity_id
_entity_poly.type
_entity_poly.pdbx_seq_one_letter_code
_entity_poly.pdbx_strand_id
1 'polypeptide(L)'
;MTGFNSWIDTFVEEKGLDVEHRFDVEGPEWGWNSIPLSVVIDTAKNTSPAEQEQIKRQLVEIDFKNGDAMHFFEFLAKQLAR
;
A
#
# COMPACT_ATOMS: atom_id res chain seq x y z
N MET A 1 -6.92 9.67 16.72
CA MET A 1 -6.68 8.61 15.72
C MET A 1 -8.03 8.06 15.31
N THR A 2 -8.69 8.65 14.33
CA THR A 2 -9.96 8.14 13.79
C THR A 2 -9.99 8.47 12.30
N GLY A 3 -10.20 7.45 11.47
CA GLY A 3 -10.13 7.56 10.00
C GLY A 3 -9.26 6.46 9.40
N PHE A 4 -8.95 6.57 8.11
CA PHE A 4 -8.23 5.57 7.31
C PHE A 4 -6.94 5.01 7.94
N ASN A 5 -6.15 5.83 8.65
CA ASN A 5 -4.86 5.42 9.20
C ASN A 5 -4.94 4.23 10.16
N SER A 6 -5.86 4.27 11.14
CA SER A 6 -6.02 3.14 12.05
C SER A 6 -6.56 1.90 11.32
N TRP A 7 -7.39 2.11 10.30
CA TRP A 7 -7.95 1.02 9.51
C TRP A 7 -6.88 0.29 8.69
N ILE A 8 -5.98 1.03 8.01
CA ILE A 8 -4.91 0.39 7.22
C ILE A 8 -3.90 -0.30 8.12
N ASP A 9 -3.59 0.26 9.29
CA ASP A 9 -2.69 -0.38 10.26
C ASP A 9 -3.26 -1.70 10.76
N THR A 10 -4.55 -1.72 11.16
CA THR A 10 -5.23 -2.96 11.55
C THR A 10 -5.31 -3.97 10.40
N PHE A 11 -5.60 -3.52 9.18
CA PHE A 11 -5.65 -4.42 8.02
C PHE A 11 -4.31 -5.13 7.79
N VAL A 12 -3.21 -4.37 7.82
CA VAL A 12 -1.85 -4.90 7.61
C VAL A 12 -1.47 -5.89 8.72
N GLU A 13 -1.81 -5.58 9.98
CA GLU A 13 -1.59 -6.45 11.14
C GLU A 13 -2.42 -7.74 11.06
N GLU A 14 -3.73 -7.66 10.78
CA GLU A 14 -4.64 -8.80 10.70
C GLU A 14 -4.26 -9.78 9.58
N LYS A 15 -3.74 -9.25 8.46
CA LYS A 15 -3.25 -10.07 7.34
C LYS A 15 -1.82 -10.57 7.55
N GLY A 16 -1.14 -10.13 8.62
CA GLY A 16 0.23 -10.52 8.93
C GLY A 16 1.22 -10.13 7.83
N LEU A 17 1.00 -8.97 7.18
CA LEU A 17 1.87 -8.51 6.10
C LEU A 17 3.21 -8.02 6.66
N ASP A 18 4.29 -8.36 5.98
CA ASP A 18 5.62 -7.92 6.34
C ASP A 18 5.82 -6.45 5.91
N VAL A 19 5.79 -5.54 6.87
CA VAL A 19 6.00 -4.09 6.64
C VAL A 19 7.42 -3.76 6.16
N GLU A 20 8.37 -4.66 6.39
CA GLU A 20 9.74 -4.56 5.89
C GLU A 20 9.89 -5.17 4.48
N HIS A 21 8.83 -5.79 3.94
CA HIS A 21 8.84 -6.29 2.57
C HIS A 21 9.15 -5.15 1.61
N ARG A 22 10.12 -5.38 0.73
CA ARG A 22 10.60 -4.39 -0.23
C ARG A 22 10.04 -4.70 -1.60
N PHE A 23 9.33 -3.73 -2.16
CA PHE A 23 8.93 -3.73 -3.55
C PHE A 23 10.05 -3.17 -4.39
N ASP A 24 10.50 -4.00 -5.31
CA ASP A 24 11.55 -3.71 -6.25
C ASP A 24 10.93 -3.19 -7.55
N VAL A 25 11.05 -1.88 -7.78
CA VAL A 25 10.37 -1.16 -8.86
C VAL A 25 11.36 -0.39 -9.71
N GLU A 26 11.30 -0.59 -11.02
CA GLU A 26 12.18 0.09 -11.98
C GLU A 26 11.68 1.53 -12.21
N GLY A 27 12.48 2.51 -11.80
CA GLY A 27 12.19 3.94 -12.02
C GLY A 27 12.60 4.41 -13.42
N PRO A 28 11.99 5.51 -13.93
CA PRO A 28 12.18 5.96 -15.31
C PRO A 28 13.55 6.59 -15.62
N GLU A 29 14.27 7.15 -14.63
CA GLU A 29 15.52 7.90 -14.88
C GLU A 29 16.79 7.22 -14.35
N TRP A 30 16.79 6.64 -13.13
CA TRP A 30 18.00 6.10 -12.52
C TRP A 30 17.73 4.88 -11.63
N GLY A 31 17.36 3.76 -12.24
CA GLY A 31 17.55 2.44 -11.65
C GLY A 31 16.53 1.98 -10.62
N TRP A 32 16.84 0.80 -10.09
CA TRP A 32 16.01 -0.04 -9.24
C TRP A 32 15.71 0.64 -7.90
N ASN A 33 14.44 1.00 -7.67
CA ASN A 33 13.95 1.52 -6.41
C ASN A 33 13.45 0.38 -5.53
N SER A 34 13.98 0.28 -4.32
CA SER A 34 13.56 -0.72 -3.33
C SER A 34 12.75 -0.01 -2.23
N ILE A 35 11.43 -0.08 -2.33
CA ILE A 35 10.49 0.67 -1.48
C ILE A 35 9.88 -0.30 -0.44
N PRO A 36 10.09 -0.09 0.88
CA PRO A 36 9.47 -0.93 1.88
C PRO A 36 7.96 -0.67 1.97
N LEU A 37 7.17 -1.70 2.31
CA LEU A 37 5.73 -1.60 2.47
C LEU A 37 5.33 -0.53 3.50
N SER A 38 6.12 -0.34 4.56
CA SER A 38 5.93 0.75 5.53
C SER A 38 5.86 2.14 4.87
N VAL A 39 6.72 2.44 3.89
CA VAL A 39 6.70 3.73 3.15
C VAL A 39 5.48 3.84 2.25
N VAL A 40 5.03 2.72 1.66
CA VAL A 40 3.81 2.69 0.85
C VAL A 40 2.59 3.00 1.72
N ILE A 41 2.50 2.37 2.90
CA ILE A 41 1.43 2.59 3.89
C ILE A 41 1.46 4.04 4.38
N ASP A 42 2.63 4.56 4.74
CA ASP A 42 2.76 5.94 5.20
C ASP A 42 2.37 6.95 4.10
N THR A 43 2.70 6.66 2.85
CA THR A 43 2.25 7.53 1.76
C THR A 43 0.74 7.43 1.54
N ALA A 44 0.16 6.24 1.63
CA ALA A 44 -1.29 6.04 1.59
C ALA A 44 -2.00 6.79 2.73
N LYS A 45 -1.39 6.93 3.91
CA LYS A 45 -1.93 7.73 5.02
C LYS A 45 -1.87 9.24 4.77
N ASN A 46 -0.95 9.71 3.93
CA ASN A 46 -0.74 11.14 3.65
C ASN A 46 -1.40 11.64 2.35
N THR A 47 -2.08 10.75 1.61
CA THR A 47 -2.84 11.10 0.39
C THR A 47 -4.18 11.78 0.72
N SER A 48 -4.90 12.25 -0.30
CA SER A 48 -6.19 12.92 -0.08
C SER A 48 -7.26 11.96 0.47
N PRO A 49 -8.29 12.44 1.21
CA PRO A 49 -9.35 11.58 1.72
C PRO A 49 -10.09 10.79 0.62
N ALA A 50 -10.21 11.36 -0.59
CA ALA A 50 -10.83 10.67 -1.72
C ALA A 50 -9.99 9.49 -2.22
N GLU A 51 -8.66 9.64 -2.23
CA GLU A 51 -7.71 8.58 -2.57
C GLU A 51 -7.65 7.52 -1.47
N GLN A 52 -7.68 7.92 -0.19
CA GLN A 52 -7.75 7.00 0.94
C GLN A 52 -8.97 6.08 0.86
N GLU A 53 -10.16 6.62 0.55
CA GLU A 53 -11.37 5.82 0.37
C GLU A 53 -11.28 4.88 -0.84
N GLN A 54 -10.62 5.31 -1.92
CA GLN A 54 -10.38 4.42 -3.07
C GLN A 54 -9.43 3.27 -2.70
N ILE A 55 -8.31 3.56 -2.04
CA ILE A 55 -7.34 2.56 -1.56
C ILE A 55 -8.04 1.55 -0.65
N LYS A 56 -8.81 2.05 0.33
CA LYS A 56 -9.60 1.21 1.23
C LYS A 56 -10.57 0.30 0.47
N ARG A 57 -11.34 0.86 -0.47
CA ARG A 57 -12.30 0.08 -1.27
C ARG A 57 -11.62 -1.03 -2.05
N GLN A 58 -10.48 -0.75 -2.69
CA GLN A 58 -9.74 -1.76 -3.46
C GLN A 58 -9.21 -2.87 -2.56
N LEU A 59 -8.62 -2.53 -1.41
CA LEU A 59 -8.11 -3.52 -0.45
C LEU A 59 -9.24 -4.41 0.09
N VAL A 60 -10.40 -3.83 0.43
CA VAL A 60 -11.58 -4.59 0.87
C VAL A 60 -12.08 -5.52 -0.24
N GLU A 61 -12.12 -5.07 -1.48
CA GLU A 61 -12.55 -5.91 -2.62
C GLU A 61 -11.59 -7.07 -2.87
N ILE A 62 -10.28 -6.82 -2.80
CA ILE A 62 -9.25 -7.85 -2.92
C ILE A 62 -9.42 -8.88 -1.80
N ASP A 63 -9.58 -8.42 -0.56
CA ASP A 63 -9.75 -9.30 0.59
C ASP A 63 -11.03 -10.14 0.49
N PHE A 64 -12.15 -9.53 0.09
CA PHE A 64 -13.41 -10.24 -0.12
C PHE A 64 -13.31 -11.36 -1.17
N LYS A 65 -12.43 -11.19 -2.16
CA LYS A 65 -12.16 -12.18 -3.20
C LYS A 65 -11.06 -13.18 -2.82
N ASN A 66 -10.55 -13.13 -1.58
CA ASN A 66 -9.35 -13.86 -1.14
C ASN A 66 -8.14 -13.64 -2.06
N GLY A 67 -8.03 -12.43 -2.63
CA GLY A 67 -6.90 -12.03 -3.45
C GLY A 67 -5.70 -11.61 -2.61
N ASP A 68 -4.54 -11.54 -3.26
CA ASP A 68 -3.31 -11.09 -2.61
C ASP A 68 -3.25 -9.55 -2.58
N ALA A 69 -3.31 -8.98 -1.38
CA ALA A 69 -3.19 -7.54 -1.16
C ALA A 69 -1.81 -6.99 -1.52
N MET A 70 -0.75 -7.82 -1.47
CA MET A 70 0.62 -7.40 -1.79
C MET A 70 0.75 -6.94 -3.24
N HIS A 71 0.00 -7.53 -4.17
CA HIS A 71 -0.04 -7.07 -5.57
C HIS A 71 -0.55 -5.62 -5.68
N PHE A 72 -1.51 -5.23 -4.85
CA PHE A 72 -2.02 -3.86 -4.86
C PHE A 72 -1.05 -2.90 -4.18
N PHE A 73 -0.38 -3.31 -3.10
CA PHE A 73 0.68 -2.51 -2.50
C PHE A 73 1.89 -2.33 -3.45
N GLU A 74 2.24 -3.34 -4.23
CA GLU A 74 3.26 -3.22 -5.29
C GLU A 74 2.83 -2.21 -6.37
N PHE A 75 1.55 -2.23 -6.78
CA PHE A 75 1.01 -1.23 -7.69
C PHE A 75 1.14 0.19 -7.12
N LEU A 76 0.82 0.40 -5.84
CA LEU A 76 1.02 1.68 -5.18
C LEU A 76 2.51 2.07 -5.13
N ALA A 77 3.40 1.12 -4.82
CA ALA A 77 4.85 1.34 -4.81
C ALA A 77 5.37 1.79 -6.19
N LYS A 78 4.88 1.19 -7.28
CA LYS A 78 5.22 1.61 -8.66
C LYS A 78 4.82 3.04 -8.95
N GLN A 79 3.69 3.48 -8.43
CA GLN A 79 3.22 4.86 -8.62
C GLN A 79 4.02 5.87 -7.78
N LEU A 80 4.62 5.44 -6.66
CA LEU A 80 5.55 6.27 -5.87
C LEU A 80 6.92 6.42 -6.53
N ALA A 81 7.33 5.44 -7.34
CA ALA A 81 8.60 5.46 -8.06
C ALA A 81 8.56 6.22 -9.40
N ARG A 82 7.38 6.72 -9.80
CA ARG A 82 7.16 7.52 -11.02
C ARG A 82 7.25 9.01 -10.74
#